data_AF-A0A5F1RXU4-F1
#
_entry.id   AF-A0A5F1RXU4-F1
#
_cell.length_a   1.000
_cell.length_b   1.000
_cell.length_c   1.000
_cell.angle_alpha   90.00
_cell.angle_beta   90.00
_cell.angle_gamma   90.00
#
_symmetry.space_group_name_H-M   'P 1'
#
loop_
_entity.id
_entity.type
_entity.pdbx_description
1 polymer ?
#
loop_
_entity_poly.entity_id
_entity_poly.type
_entity_poly.pdbx_seq_one_letter_code
_entity_poly.pdbx_strand_id
1 'polypeptide(L)'
;MAQQIIASFAVYFVVWWITLFAVLPFGLRTQAEDEHVILGTVESAPTKFRAWRVVLITTLVSALLYGTWYVASHYFGLGIDSIPRFVPNYN
;
A
#
# COMPACT_ATOMS: atom_id res chain seq x y z
N MET A 1 -5.71 -5.82 25.85
CA MET A 1 -4.92 -4.70 25.30
C MET A 1 -3.86 -5.18 24.29
N ALA A 2 -2.91 -6.04 24.67
CA ALA A 2 -1.87 -6.52 23.74
C ALA A 2 -2.44 -7.14 22.44
N GLN A 3 -3.46 -8.01 22.53
CA GLN A 3 -4.10 -8.62 21.36
C GLN A 3 -4.69 -7.60 20.38
N GLN A 4 -5.30 -6.52 20.87
CA GLN A 4 -5.90 -5.48 20.03
C GLN A 4 -4.84 -4.66 19.29
N ILE A 5 -3.73 -4.35 19.97
CA ILE A 5 -2.58 -3.65 19.37
C ILE A 5 -1.96 -4.52 18.28
N ILE A 6 -1.74 -5.81 18.56
CA ILE A 6 -1.17 -6.75 17.59
C ILE A 6 -2.08 -6.90 16.38
N ALA A 7 -3.40 -7.04 16.58
CA ALA A 7 -4.35 -7.15 15.48
C ALA A 7 -4.36 -5.87 14.62
N SER A 8 -4.37 -4.69 15.24
CA SER A 8 -4.35 -3.42 14.52
C SER A 8 -3.06 -3.25 13.72
N PHE A 9 -1.91 -3.60 14.33
CA PHE A 9 -0.61 -3.59 13.66
C PHE A 9 -0.56 -4.59 12.50
N ALA A 10 -1.10 -5.79 12.68
CA ALA A 10 -1.14 -6.81 11.63
C ALA A 10 -1.94 -6.33 10.41
N VAL A 11 -3.11 -5.72 10.63
CA VAL A 11 -3.91 -5.14 9.54
C VAL A 11 -3.14 -4.01 8.84
N TYR A 12 -2.57 -3.09 9.61
CA TYR A 12 -1.74 -2.03 9.02
C TYR A 12 -0.56 -2.58 8.22
N PHE A 13 0.12 -3.62 8.72
CA PHE A 13 1.23 -4.27 8.03
C PHE A 13 0.80 -4.91 6.71
N VAL A 14 -0.36 -5.57 6.67
CA VAL A 14 -0.90 -6.12 5.42
C VAL A 14 -1.22 -5.01 4.42
N VAL A 15 -1.86 -3.93 4.87
CA VAL A 15 -2.14 -2.74 4.02
C VAL A 15 -0.84 -2.14 3.49
N TRP A 16 0.17 -1.99 4.36
CA TRP A 16 1.50 -1.50 4.00
C TRP A 16 2.17 -2.40 2.96
N TRP A 17 2.10 -3.72 3.13
CA TRP A 17 2.69 -4.71 2.22
C TRP A 17 2.06 -4.66 0.82
N ILE A 18 0.73 -4.60 0.74
CA ILE A 18 0.02 -4.45 -0.54
C ILE A 18 0.38 -3.12 -1.20
N THR A 19 0.43 -2.05 -0.40
CA THR A 19 0.82 -0.71 -0.88
C THR A 19 2.24 -0.69 -1.44
N LEU A 20 3.18 -1.43 -0.83
CA LEU A 20 4.56 -1.52 -1.31
C LEU A 20 4.59 -1.99 -2.76
N PHE A 21 3.93 -3.10 -3.07
CA PHE A 21 3.88 -3.64 -4.42
C PHE A 21 3.11 -2.73 -5.38
N ALA A 22 2.04 -2.08 -4.91
CA ALA A 22 1.32 -1.09 -5.71
C ALA A 22 2.18 0.14 -6.04
N VAL A 23 3.12 0.52 -5.17
CA VAL A 23 3.95 1.72 -5.34
C VAL A 23 5.22 1.47 -6.18
N LEU A 24 5.74 0.24 -6.20
CA LEU A 24 6.95 -0.12 -6.97
C LEU A 24 7.01 0.36 -8.43
N PRO A 25 5.93 0.31 -9.25
CA PRO A 25 6.01 0.81 -10.62
C PRO A 25 6.19 2.33 -10.70
N PHE A 26 5.86 3.08 -9.65
CA PHE A 26 6.02 4.54 -9.65
C PHE A 26 7.48 4.92 -9.45
N GLY A 27 8.02 5.66 -10.43
CA GLY A 27 9.41 6.12 -10.39
C GLY A 27 10.44 5.09 -10.85
N LEU A 28 10.00 4.01 -11.50
CA LEU A 28 10.89 3.18 -12.31
C LEU A 28 11.37 4.01 -13.51
N ARG A 29 12.69 4.08 -13.69
CA ARG A 29 13.33 4.67 -14.85
C ARG A 29 14.41 3.72 -15.33
N THR A 30 14.33 3.32 -16.58
CA THR A 30 15.19 2.26 -17.16
C THR A 30 16.46 2.85 -17.78
N GLN A 31 17.50 2.03 -17.95
CA GLN A 31 18.74 2.46 -18.61
C GLN A 31 18.51 2.87 -20.07
N ALA A 32 17.55 2.24 -20.75
CA ALA A 32 17.10 2.65 -22.09
C ALA A 32 16.57 4.08 -22.11
N GLU A 33 15.76 4.46 -21.13
CA GLU A 33 15.19 5.82 -20.99
C GLU A 33 16.24 6.88 -20.62
N ASP A 34 17.40 6.46 -20.10
CA ASP A 34 18.52 7.32 -19.75
C ASP A 34 19.61 7.39 -20.84
N GLU A 35 19.38 6.73 -22.00
CA GLU A 35 20.34 6.61 -23.11
C GLU A 35 21.74 6.16 -22.67
N HIS A 36 21.82 5.46 -21.52
CA HIS A 36 23.07 5.08 -20.89
C HIS A 36 22.99 3.63 -20.40
N VAL A 37 23.21 2.70 -21.33
CA VAL A 37 23.19 1.26 -21.08
C VAL A 37 24.60 0.78 -20.76
N ILE A 38 24.78 0.19 -19.58
CA ILE A 38 26.05 -0.40 -19.13
C ILE A 38 26.22 -1.75 -19.83
N LEU A 39 27.39 -1.98 -20.45
CA LEU A 39 27.70 -3.24 -21.12
C LEU A 39 27.48 -4.44 -20.19
N GLY A 40 26.74 -5.45 -20.66
CA GLY A 40 26.42 -6.65 -19.88
C GLY A 40 25.19 -6.52 -18.96
N THR A 41 24.51 -5.37 -18.94
CA THR A 41 23.20 -5.20 -18.30
C THR A 41 22.08 -5.19 -19.34
N VAL A 42 20.84 -5.53 -18.93
CA VAL A 42 19.67 -5.45 -19.81
C VAL A 42 19.17 -4.01 -19.91
N GLU A 43 18.68 -3.61 -21.08
CA GLU A 43 18.17 -2.25 -21.32
C GLU A 43 17.02 -1.85 -20.38
N SER A 44 16.24 -2.82 -19.92
CA SER A 44 15.15 -2.66 -18.95
C SER A 44 15.62 -2.55 -17.50
N ALA A 45 16.93 -2.65 -17.24
CA ALA A 45 17.45 -2.55 -15.88
C ALA A 45 17.16 -1.15 -15.30
N PRO A 46 16.78 -1.04 -14.01
CA PRO A 46 16.60 0.25 -13.38
C PRO A 46 17.93 1.02 -13.30
N THR A 47 17.96 2.29 -13.71
CA THR A 47 19.18 3.10 -13.63
C THR A 47 19.57 3.41 -12.18
N LYS A 48 18.59 3.77 -11.35
CA LYS A 48 18.80 4.11 -9.93
C LYS A 48 17.62 3.68 -9.08
N PHE A 49 17.76 2.57 -8.34
CA PHE A 49 16.74 2.15 -7.39
C PHE A 49 16.80 3.00 -6.11
N ARG A 50 15.76 3.82 -5.87
CA ARG A 50 15.67 4.71 -4.70
C ARG A 50 14.85 4.04 -3.58
N ALA A 51 15.41 2.98 -2.98
CA ALA A 51 14.72 2.15 -1.98
C ALA A 51 14.06 2.96 -0.85
N TRP A 52 14.76 3.96 -0.30
CA TRP A 52 14.20 4.76 0.80
C TRP A 52 12.95 5.53 0.39
N ARG A 53 12.87 6.01 -0.86
CA ARG A 53 11.70 6.76 -1.36
C ARG A 53 10.49 5.85 -1.45
N VAL A 54 10.70 4.63 -1.94
CA VAL A 54 9.65 3.61 -2.01
C VAL A 54 9.10 3.35 -0.61
N VAL A 55 9.97 3.12 0.38
CA VAL A 55 9.56 2.87 1.77
C VAL A 55 8.81 4.07 2.35
N LEU A 56 9.29 5.29 2.14
CA LEU A 56 8.63 6.50 2.66
C LEU A 56 7.26 6.73 2.02
N ILE A 57 7.16 6.65 0.69
CA ILE A 57 5.88 6.78 -0.04
C ILE A 57 4.92 5.68 0.39
N THR A 58 5.39 4.43 0.47
CA THR A 58 4.58 3.30 0.93
C THR A 58 4.01 3.54 2.33
N THR A 59 4.85 4.03 3.24
CA THR A 59 4.45 4.33 4.62
C THR A 59 3.40 5.45 4.67
N LEU A 60 3.60 6.53 3.93
CA LEU A 60 2.64 7.65 3.87
C LEU A 60 1.30 7.22 3.26
N VAL A 61 1.34 6.52 2.12
CA VAL A 61 0.12 6.07 1.42
C VAL A 61 -0.65 5.06 2.25
N SER A 62 0.03 4.06 2.82
CA SER A 62 -0.63 3.06 3.67
C SER A 62 -1.18 3.65 4.98
N ALA A 63 -0.46 4.59 5.60
CA ALA A 63 -0.97 5.31 6.77
C ALA A 63 -2.21 6.15 6.42
N LEU A 64 -2.23 6.79 5.24
CA LEU A 64 -3.40 7.53 4.78
C LEU A 64 -4.59 6.59 4.53
N LEU A 65 -4.38 5.46 3.87
CA LEU A 65 -5.44 4.47 3.59
C LEU A 65 -6.02 3.89 4.89
N TYR A 66 -5.16 3.39 5.77
CA TYR A 66 -5.57 2.81 7.04
C TYR A 66 -6.20 3.86 7.96
N GLY A 67 -5.60 5.04 8.04
CA GLY A 67 -6.11 6.16 8.85
C GLY A 67 -7.48 6.65 8.36
N THR A 68 -7.67 6.78 7.04
CA THR A 68 -8.97 7.16 6.46
C THR A 68 -10.03 6.11 6.78
N TRP A 69 -9.71 4.83 6.61
CA TRP A 69 -10.62 3.73 6.98
C TRP A 69 -10.96 3.73 8.46
N TYR A 70 -9.96 3.90 9.34
CA TYR A 70 -10.15 3.97 10.79
C TYR A 70 -11.06 5.14 11.17
N VAL A 71 -10.84 6.32 10.60
CA VAL A 71 -11.66 7.51 10.87
C VAL A 71 -13.08 7.32 10.36
N ALA A 72 -13.26 6.82 9.14
CA ALA A 72 -14.57 6.51 8.55
C ALA A 72 -15.36 5.52 9.43
N SER A 73 -14.69 4.46 9.90
CA SER A 73 -15.32 3.43 10.73
C SER A 73 -15.68 3.95 12.13
N HIS A 74 -14.76 4.67 12.78
CA HIS A 74 -14.92 5.01 14.20
C HIS A 74 -15.76 6.28 14.43
N TYR A 75 -15.63 7.29 13.57
CA TYR A 75 -16.33 8.57 13.74
C TYR A 75 -17.60 8.67 12.89
N PHE A 76 -17.59 8.12 11.67
CA PHE A 76 -18.72 8.22 10.76
C PHE A 76 -19.63 6.98 10.79
N GLY A 77 -19.25 5.93 11.52
CA GLY A 77 -20.00 4.67 11.57
C GLY A 77 -20.09 3.96 10.22
N LEU A 78 -19.23 4.33 9.27
CA LEU A 78 -19.15 3.73 7.94
C LEU A 78 -18.34 2.46 8.03
N GLY A 79 -19.04 1.33 8.15
CA GLY A 79 -18.45 0.00 8.23
C GLY A 79 -19.01 -0.95 7.18
N ILE A 80 -18.61 -2.21 7.28
CA ILE A 80 -19.17 -3.29 6.45
C ILE A 80 -20.69 -3.41 6.65
N ASP A 81 -21.18 -3.09 7.85
CA ASP A 81 -22.60 -3.11 8.17
C ASP A 81 -23.41 -2.01 7.48
N SER A 82 -22.76 -0.96 6.97
CA SER A 82 -23.39 0.13 6.24
C SER A 82 -23.69 -0.23 4.78
N ILE A 83 -23.18 -1.37 4.29
CA ILE A 83 -23.40 -1.83 2.92
C ILE A 83 -24.84 -2.34 2.78
N PRO A 84 -25.57 -2.00 1.69
CA PRO A 84 -26.90 -2.55 1.44
C PRO A 84 -26.87 -4.08 1.47
N ARG A 85 -27.62 -4.69 2.39
CA ARG A 85 -27.72 -6.15 2.48
C ARG A 85 -28.56 -6.66 1.31
N PHE A 86 -27.91 -7.38 0.39
CA PHE A 86 -28.57 -8.01 -0.76
C PHE A 86 -29.09 -9.44 -0.46
N VAL A 87 -28.72 -10.01 0.69
CA VAL A 87 -29.16 -11.36 1.09
C VAL A 87 -30.20 -11.29 2.22
N PRO A 88 -31.28 -12.10 2.17
CA PRO A 88 -32.23 -12.22 3.25
C PRO A 88 -31.58 -12.75 4.53
N ASN A 89 -32.02 -12.23 5.67
CA ASN A 89 -31.65 -12.74 6.99
C ASN A 89 -32.60 -13.90 7.37
N TYR A 90 -32.08 -14.96 8.00
CA TYR A 90 -32.86 -16.09 8.49
C TYR A 90 -32.85 -16.23 10.03
N ASN A 91 -32.40 -15.19 10.76
CA ASN A 91 -32.52 -15.12 12.22
C ASN A 91 -33.97 -15.01 12.68
#